data_AF-A0A1B4FY98-F1
#
_entry.id   AF-A0A1B4FY98-F1
#
_cell.length_a   1.000
_cell.length_b   1.000
_cell.length_c   1.000
_cell.angle_alpha   90.00
_cell.angle_beta   90.00
_cell.angle_gamma   90.00
#
_symmetry.space_group_name_H-M   'P 1'
#
loop_
_entity.id
_entity.type
_entity.pdbx_description
1 polymer ?
#
loop_
_entity_poly.entity_id
_entity_poly.type
_entity_poly.pdbx_seq_one_letter_code
_entity_poly.pdbx_strand_id
1 'polypeptide(L)'
;MWGRLSFIGDGWQADLRLHNQRPGQNVSTYLRARDGGGLEIINNAYNFTTWSVDDFGTMFMRGQQILNTDGNLYCTYRNAWMSAILDDLYNRDNGKANAGATCQPYDFAEFGPLRQSTGTTTVDAPDTWFVKGIRTDNWNGDAAPRTLFLRCTRIRNT
;
A
#
# COMPACT_ATOMS: atom_id res chain seq x y z
N MET A 1 41.42 32.05 13.67
CA MET A 1 41.46 30.75 14.36
C MET A 1 40.67 29.75 13.55
N TRP A 2 41.34 28.79 12.92
CA TRP A 2 40.67 27.62 12.34
C TRP A 2 41.04 26.43 13.22
N GLY A 3 40.04 25.77 13.79
CA GLY A 3 40.22 24.67 14.74
C GLY A 3 38.87 24.11 15.19
N ARG A 4 38.85 22.84 15.58
CA ARG A 4 37.67 22.19 16.18
C ARG A 4 37.69 22.44 17.69
N LEU A 5 36.52 22.72 18.28
CA LEU A 5 36.35 22.65 19.72
C LEU A 5 36.36 21.18 20.13
N SER A 6 37.28 20.81 21.01
CA SER A 6 37.46 19.42 21.45
C SER A 6 37.40 19.34 22.97
N PHE A 7 36.59 18.41 23.47
CA PHE A 7 36.56 18.02 24.88
C PHE A 7 37.26 16.67 24.99
N ILE A 8 38.47 16.65 25.54
CA ILE A 8 39.32 15.46 25.65
C ILE A 8 40.09 15.45 26.96
N GLY A 9 40.36 14.26 27.48
CA GLY A 9 41.04 14.03 28.75
C GLY A 9 41.24 12.53 28.94
N ASP A 10 42.24 12.15 29.72
CA ASP A 10 42.50 10.74 29.98
C ASP A 10 41.47 10.19 30.99
N GLY A 11 40.84 9.06 30.65
CA GLY A 11 39.96 8.33 31.57
C GLY A 11 38.52 8.85 31.72
N TRP A 12 38.03 9.73 30.84
CA TRP A 12 36.62 10.18 30.85
C TRP A 12 35.94 10.04 29.48
N GLN A 13 34.62 9.85 29.49
CA GLN A 13 33.78 10.04 28.31
C GLN A 13 33.34 11.49 28.29
N ALA A 14 33.63 12.20 27.21
CA ALA A 14 33.19 13.58 27.08
C ALA A 14 31.66 13.62 27.00
N ASP A 15 31.04 14.11 28.06
CA ASP A 15 29.62 14.39 28.11
C ASP A 15 29.39 15.90 28.27
N LEU A 16 28.40 16.38 27.55
CA LEU A 16 27.82 17.68 27.78
C LEU A 16 26.51 17.46 28.51
N ARG A 17 26.54 17.67 29.83
CA ARG A 17 25.32 17.72 30.64
C ARG A 17 24.56 18.99 30.31
N LEU A 18 23.34 18.81 29.83
CA LEU A 18 22.41 19.90 29.62
C LEU A 18 21.44 19.90 30.80
N HIS A 19 21.69 20.77 31.78
CA HIS A 19 20.93 20.83 33.01
C HIS A 19 19.85 21.91 32.98
N ASN A 20 18.66 21.56 33.47
CA ASN A 20 17.55 22.47 33.64
C ASN A 20 17.39 22.79 35.14
N GLN A 21 17.84 23.99 35.52
CA GLN A 21 17.85 24.49 36.91
C GLN A 21 16.84 25.63 37.15
N ARG A 22 15.77 25.69 36.36
CA ARG A 22 14.70 26.66 36.62
C ARG A 22 14.03 26.36 37.97
N PRO A 23 13.43 27.35 38.63
CA PRO A 23 12.65 27.11 39.84
C PRO A 23 11.64 25.95 39.64
N GLY A 24 11.77 24.87 40.42
CA GLY A 24 10.91 23.69 40.34
C GLY A 24 11.35 22.59 39.34
N GLN A 25 12.47 22.74 38.64
CA GLN A 25 13.06 21.74 37.74
C GLN A 25 14.45 21.34 38.23
N ASN A 26 14.75 20.04 38.15
CA ASN A 26 16.07 19.51 38.45
C ASN A 26 16.32 18.28 37.55
N VAL A 27 16.39 18.54 36.24
CA VAL A 27 16.46 17.48 35.22
C VAL A 27 17.62 17.68 34.25
N SER A 28 18.17 16.61 33.67
CA SER A 28 19.33 16.66 32.80
C SER A 28 19.31 15.65 31.66
N THR A 29 19.48 16.12 30.43
CA THR A 29 19.85 15.22 29.33
C THR A 29 21.34 15.32 29.08
N TYR A 30 21.92 14.28 28.52
CA TYR A 30 23.35 14.22 28.29
C TYR A 30 23.62 13.89 26.84
N LEU A 31 24.45 14.73 26.22
CA LEU A 31 25.03 14.45 24.93
C LEU A 31 26.41 13.87 25.21
N ARG A 32 26.55 12.59 24.93
CA ARG A 32 27.78 11.89 25.25
C ARG A 32 28.47 11.47 23.96
N ALA A 33 29.77 11.73 23.89
CA ALA A 33 30.63 11.06 22.93
C ALA A 33 30.51 9.56 23.21
N ARG A 34 29.88 8.85 22.26
CA ARG A 34 29.65 7.43 22.41
C ARG A 34 31.00 6.72 22.49
N ASP A 35 31.14 5.76 23.40
CA ASP A 35 32.30 4.87 23.36
C ASP A 35 32.43 4.25 21.98
N GLY A 36 33.59 4.44 21.36
CA GLY A 36 33.85 3.94 20.00
C GLY A 36 33.34 4.82 18.86
N GLY A 37 32.90 6.07 19.12
CA GLY A 37 32.57 7.04 18.08
C GLY A 37 31.06 7.25 17.89
N GLY A 38 30.70 8.45 17.43
CA GLY A 38 29.33 8.92 17.33
C GLY A 38 28.81 9.65 18.57
N LEU A 39 27.48 9.67 18.71
CA LEU A 39 26.76 10.50 19.68
C LEU A 39 25.65 9.71 20.36
N GLU A 40 25.55 9.86 21.67
CA GLU A 40 24.42 9.37 22.46
C GLU A 40 23.63 10.53 23.07
N ILE A 41 22.31 10.37 23.09
CA ILE A 41 21.36 11.19 23.82
C ILE A 41 20.84 10.35 24.98
N ILE A 42 21.23 10.74 26.19
CA ILE A 42 20.88 10.06 27.44
C ILE A 42 19.82 10.88 28.16
N ASN A 43 18.86 10.19 28.76
CA ASN A 43 17.72 10.77 29.43
C ASN A 43 18.05 11.39 30.81
N ASN A 44 17.00 11.93 31.44
CA ASN A 44 17.03 12.73 32.66
C ASN A 44 17.95 12.23 33.79
N ALA A 45 17.83 10.95 34.16
CA ALA A 45 18.52 10.42 35.32
C ALA A 45 19.88 9.81 34.96
N TYR A 46 20.43 10.15 33.78
CA TYR A 46 21.56 9.46 33.18
C TYR A 46 21.32 7.95 33.06
N ASN A 47 20.06 7.50 33.13
CA ASN A 47 19.76 6.10 33.33
C ASN A 47 19.66 5.35 32.00
N PHE A 48 19.37 6.03 30.90
CA PHE A 48 19.15 5.39 29.61
C PHE A 48 19.45 6.28 28.40
N THR A 49 20.12 5.71 27.39
CA THR A 49 20.22 6.29 26.05
C THR A 49 18.88 6.18 25.33
N THR A 50 18.22 7.31 25.09
CA THR A 50 16.95 7.37 24.35
C THR A 50 17.15 7.40 22.85
N TRP A 51 18.30 7.91 22.41
CA TRP A 51 18.67 7.86 21.01
C TRP A 51 20.19 7.87 20.85
N SER A 52 20.71 7.22 19.82
CA SER A 52 22.12 7.36 19.48
C SER A 52 22.36 7.26 17.98
N VAL A 53 23.51 7.76 17.55
CA VAL A 53 24.06 7.55 16.22
C VAL A 53 25.54 7.16 16.35
N ASP A 54 26.02 6.23 15.54
CA ASP A 54 27.45 5.89 15.47
C ASP A 54 28.15 6.63 14.32
N ASP A 55 29.45 6.42 14.16
CA ASP A 55 30.25 7.04 13.10
C ASP A 55 29.84 6.60 11.68
N PHE A 56 29.09 5.50 11.56
CA PHE A 56 28.60 4.98 10.29
C PHE A 56 27.21 5.55 9.92
N GLY A 57 26.60 6.37 10.79
CA GLY A 57 25.30 7.01 10.53
C GLY A 57 24.09 6.18 10.99
N THR A 58 24.29 5.12 11.75
CA THR A 58 23.21 4.24 12.23
C THR A 58 22.45 4.88 13.39
N MET A 59 21.14 5.08 13.27
CA MET A 59 20.30 5.71 14.29
C MET A 59 19.59 4.67 15.18
N PHE A 60 19.61 4.88 16.50
CA PHE A 60 18.96 4.05 17.52
C PHE A 60 17.89 4.87 18.24
N MET A 61 16.64 4.43 18.37
CA MET A 61 15.55 5.16 19.06
C MET A 61 14.94 4.32 20.19
N ARG A 62 14.52 4.98 21.28
CA ARG A 62 13.87 4.34 22.45
C ARG A 62 12.37 4.64 22.48
N GLY A 63 11.56 3.64 22.81
CA GLY A 63 10.15 3.83 23.18
C GLY A 63 9.15 3.96 22.04
N GLN A 64 9.59 4.12 20.79
CA GLN A 64 8.76 3.90 19.62
C GLN A 64 9.36 2.78 18.78
N GLN A 65 8.51 1.82 18.45
CA GLN A 65 8.89 0.67 17.66
C GLN A 65 8.94 1.10 16.19
N ILE A 66 10.00 1.79 15.78
CA ILE A 66 10.23 2.22 14.39
C ILE A 66 10.56 1.03 13.50
N LEU A 67 11.23 0.07 14.11
CA LEU A 67 11.44 -1.25 13.56
C LEU A 67 10.65 -2.17 14.47
N ASN A 68 9.71 -2.93 13.92
CA ASN A 68 9.10 -4.00 14.66
C ASN A 68 10.14 -5.05 15.04
N THR A 69 9.74 -5.98 15.90
CA THR A 69 10.51 -7.20 16.10
C THR A 69 10.55 -8.12 14.88
N ASP A 70 9.59 -8.05 13.95
CA ASP A 70 9.53 -8.91 12.75
C ASP A 70 10.23 -8.31 11.50
N GLY A 71 11.13 -7.33 11.67
CA GLY A 71 11.89 -6.68 10.57
C GLY A 71 11.04 -5.80 9.66
N ASN A 72 9.74 -5.88 9.88
CA ASN A 72 8.76 -4.95 9.43
C ASN A 72 9.17 -3.60 9.96
N LEU A 73 9.54 -2.71 9.04
CA LEU A 73 9.67 -1.34 9.41
C LEU A 73 8.28 -0.94 9.88
N TYR A 74 8.20 -0.43 11.10
CA TYR A 74 7.10 0.42 11.38
C TYR A 74 7.35 1.61 10.49
N CYS A 75 6.66 1.56 9.37
CA CYS A 75 6.41 2.69 8.56
C CYS A 75 5.51 3.56 9.42
N THR A 76 6.13 4.25 10.36
CA THR A 76 5.51 5.33 11.12
C THR A 76 4.71 6.21 10.16
N TYR A 77 5.21 6.41 8.94
CA TYR A 77 4.57 7.14 7.84
C TYR A 77 3.23 6.58 7.35
N ARG A 78 2.97 5.28 7.50
CA ARG A 78 1.73 4.65 7.05
C ARG A 78 0.84 4.22 8.20
N ASN A 79 1.26 4.50 9.45
CA ASN A 79 0.70 3.94 10.67
C ASN A 79 0.43 2.43 10.51
N ALA A 80 1.39 1.80 9.86
CA ALA A 80 1.27 0.44 9.41
C ALA A 80 2.66 -0.13 9.35
N TRP A 81 2.65 -1.41 9.54
CA TRP A 81 3.72 -2.28 9.20
C TRP A 81 3.92 -2.30 7.68
N MET A 82 5.16 -2.12 7.22
CA MET A 82 5.55 -2.29 5.82
C MET A 82 4.88 -3.51 5.15
N SER A 83 4.78 -4.65 5.84
CA SER A 83 4.12 -5.85 5.31
C SER A 83 2.65 -5.62 4.96
N ALA A 84 1.89 -4.95 5.82
CA ALA A 84 0.49 -4.65 5.55
C ALA A 84 0.34 -3.72 4.34
N ILE A 85 1.33 -2.85 4.11
CA ILE A 85 1.40 -2.00 2.92
C ILE A 85 1.62 -2.86 1.67
N LEU A 86 2.57 -3.80 1.74
CA LEU A 86 2.90 -4.69 0.63
C LEU A 86 1.73 -5.64 0.30
N ASP A 87 1.07 -6.19 1.31
CA ASP A 87 -0.08 -7.07 1.13
C ASP A 87 -1.25 -6.33 0.47
N ASP A 88 -1.56 -5.10 0.86
CA ASP A 88 -2.56 -4.27 0.18
C ASP A 88 -2.19 -4.04 -1.30
N LEU A 89 -0.91 -3.79 -1.58
CA LEU A 89 -0.43 -3.58 -2.94
C LEU A 89 -0.57 -4.84 -3.80
N TYR A 90 -0.06 -5.98 -3.33
CA TYR A 90 -0.12 -7.24 -4.06
C TYR A 90 -1.54 -7.75 -4.24
N ASN A 91 -2.40 -7.61 -3.23
CA ASN A 91 -3.79 -8.03 -3.34
C ASN A 91 -4.58 -7.14 -4.31
N ARG A 92 -4.27 -5.84 -4.38
CA ARG A 92 -4.88 -4.94 -5.37
C ARG A 92 -4.48 -5.28 -6.80
N ASP A 93 -3.27 -5.78 -7.01
CA ASP A 93 -2.80 -6.15 -8.35
C ASP A 93 -3.25 -7.55 -8.76
N ASN A 94 -3.32 -8.50 -7.83
CA ASN A 94 -3.87 -9.84 -8.09
C ASN A 94 -5.41 -9.86 -8.23
N GLY A 95 -6.11 -8.84 -7.72
CA GLY A 95 -7.56 -8.70 -7.85
C GLY A 95 -8.03 -8.06 -9.16
N LYS A 96 -7.12 -7.63 -10.04
CA LYS A 96 -7.47 -7.06 -11.34
C LYS A 96 -7.56 -8.16 -12.39
N ALA A 97 -8.56 -8.06 -13.27
CA ALA A 97 -8.61 -8.86 -14.48
C ALA A 97 -7.35 -8.59 -15.33
N ASN A 98 -6.44 -9.57 -15.40
CA ASN A 98 -5.21 -9.47 -16.19
C ASN A 98 -5.52 -9.51 -17.70
N ALA A 99 -4.56 -9.13 -18.56
CA ALA A 99 -4.75 -9.16 -20.00
C ALA A 99 -5.18 -10.57 -20.48
N GLY A 100 -6.34 -10.67 -21.12
CA GLY A 100 -6.92 -11.95 -21.55
C GLY A 100 -7.77 -12.67 -20.49
N ALA A 101 -7.93 -12.12 -19.28
CA ALA A 101 -8.85 -12.64 -18.29
C ALA A 101 -10.30 -12.50 -18.78
N THR A 102 -11.07 -13.58 -18.65
CA THR A 102 -12.48 -13.60 -19.04
C THR A 102 -13.34 -13.23 -17.83
N CYS A 103 -14.08 -12.12 -17.94
CA CYS A 103 -15.04 -11.73 -16.92
C CYS A 103 -16.15 -12.79 -16.84
N GLN A 104 -16.57 -13.17 -15.63
CA GLN A 104 -17.59 -14.21 -15.48
C GLN A 104 -18.96 -13.70 -15.97
N PRO A 105 -19.59 -14.38 -16.94
CA PRO A 105 -20.97 -14.08 -17.30
C PRO A 105 -21.88 -14.46 -16.12
N TYR A 106 -22.73 -13.54 -15.68
CA TYR A 106 -23.58 -13.77 -14.51
C TYR A 106 -25.07 -13.82 -14.82
N ASP A 107 -25.52 -13.12 -15.86
CA ASP A 107 -26.92 -13.06 -16.23
C ASP A 107 -27.06 -13.24 -17.74
N PHE A 108 -28.12 -13.93 -18.18
CA PHE A 108 -28.38 -14.26 -19.57
C PHE A 108 -29.78 -13.81 -19.97
N ALA A 109 -29.85 -13.05 -21.06
CA ALA A 109 -31.11 -12.60 -21.63
C ALA A 109 -31.09 -12.73 -23.14
N GLU A 110 -32.28 -12.86 -23.72
CA GLU A 110 -32.50 -12.80 -25.16
C GLU A 110 -33.26 -11.52 -25.48
N PHE A 111 -32.71 -10.72 -26.39
CA PHE A 111 -33.33 -9.50 -26.90
C PHE A 111 -33.74 -9.73 -28.35
N GLY A 112 -34.97 -9.34 -28.70
CA GLY A 112 -35.54 -9.56 -30.02
C GLY A 112 -37.05 -9.74 -29.98
N PRO A 113 -37.66 -10.28 -31.07
CA PRO A 113 -37.02 -10.76 -32.28
C PRO A 113 -36.76 -9.67 -33.32
N LEU A 114 -35.63 -9.79 -34.02
CA LEU A 114 -35.48 -9.27 -35.38
C LEU A 114 -36.28 -10.19 -36.30
N ARG A 115 -37.23 -9.66 -37.05
CA ARG A 115 -38.07 -10.44 -37.98
C ARG A 115 -37.80 -10.02 -39.41
N GLN A 116 -37.86 -10.97 -40.33
CA GLN A 116 -37.81 -10.66 -41.76
C GLN A 116 -38.97 -9.71 -42.11
N SER A 117 -38.64 -8.47 -42.47
CA SER A 117 -39.59 -7.43 -42.82
C SER A 117 -39.09 -6.66 -44.05
N THR A 118 -39.98 -5.96 -44.75
CA THR A 118 -39.63 -5.12 -45.90
C THR A 118 -38.96 -3.79 -45.52
N GLY A 119 -38.77 -3.51 -44.22
CA GLY A 119 -38.07 -2.34 -43.70
C GLY A 119 -36.91 -2.71 -42.75
N THR A 120 -36.12 -1.71 -42.36
CA THR A 120 -35.00 -1.87 -41.42
C THR A 120 -35.52 -2.24 -40.04
N THR A 121 -35.15 -3.41 -39.55
CA THR A 121 -35.36 -3.83 -38.16
C THR A 121 -34.04 -3.76 -37.41
N THR A 122 -34.05 -3.27 -36.17
CA THR A 122 -32.90 -3.28 -35.27
C THR A 122 -33.27 -3.97 -33.96
N VAL A 123 -32.28 -4.58 -33.33
CA VAL A 123 -32.37 -5.10 -31.97
C VAL A 123 -31.07 -4.70 -31.29
N ASP A 124 -31.18 -4.01 -30.17
CA ASP A 124 -30.03 -3.50 -29.44
C ASP A 124 -29.95 -4.18 -28.07
N ALA A 125 -28.74 -4.53 -27.66
CA ALA A 125 -28.47 -4.91 -26.28
C ALA A 125 -28.37 -3.63 -25.44
N PRO A 126 -28.99 -3.54 -24.25
CA PRO A 126 -28.82 -2.38 -23.37
C PRO A 126 -27.35 -2.23 -22.92
N ASP A 127 -26.90 -1.01 -22.58
CA ASP A 127 -25.49 -0.64 -22.31
C ASP A 127 -24.69 -1.53 -21.33
N THR A 128 -25.37 -2.33 -20.51
CA THR A 128 -24.74 -3.24 -19.53
C THR A 128 -24.69 -4.69 -19.99
N TRP A 129 -25.11 -4.97 -21.22
CA TRP A 129 -25.23 -6.30 -21.81
C TRP A 129 -24.27 -6.46 -22.99
N PHE A 130 -23.54 -7.57 -23.00
CA PHE A 130 -22.60 -7.93 -24.06
C PHE A 130 -23.22 -9.01 -24.94
N VAL A 131 -23.16 -8.84 -26.26
CA VAL A 131 -23.64 -9.86 -27.21
C VAL A 131 -22.73 -11.08 -27.15
N LYS A 132 -23.31 -12.23 -26.78
CA LYS A 132 -22.63 -13.52 -26.70
C LYS A 132 -22.88 -14.38 -27.94
N GLY A 133 -24.01 -14.17 -28.62
CA GLY A 133 -24.33 -14.90 -29.84
C GLY A 133 -25.67 -14.51 -30.44
N ILE A 134 -26.01 -15.17 -31.54
CA ILE A 134 -27.28 -14.99 -32.25
C ILE A 134 -28.01 -16.32 -32.23
N ARG A 135 -29.33 -16.28 -32.04
CA ARG A 135 -30.21 -17.45 -32.09
C ARG A 135 -31.32 -17.26 -33.10
N THR A 136 -31.68 -18.31 -33.80
CA THR A 136 -32.89 -18.39 -34.62
C THR A 136 -33.90 -19.35 -33.97
N ASP A 137 -35.17 -19.19 -34.29
CA ASP A 137 -36.22 -20.18 -34.02
C ASP A 137 -36.06 -21.43 -34.92
N ASN A 138 -37.04 -22.36 -34.89
CA ASN A 138 -36.99 -23.65 -35.61
C ASN A 138 -36.59 -23.49 -37.09
N TRP A 139 -35.31 -23.71 -37.36
CA TRP A 139 -34.73 -23.65 -38.71
C TRP A 139 -34.94 -24.98 -39.44
N ASN A 140 -35.64 -24.95 -40.57
CA ASN A 140 -35.89 -26.14 -41.40
C ASN A 140 -35.04 -26.13 -42.69
N GLY A 141 -33.73 -25.96 -42.54
CA GLY A 141 -32.73 -26.26 -43.57
C GLY A 141 -32.56 -25.24 -44.69
N ASP A 142 -33.66 -24.82 -45.33
CA ASP A 142 -33.60 -24.31 -46.71
C ASP A 142 -34.21 -22.90 -46.92
N ALA A 143 -34.61 -22.21 -45.86
CA ALA A 143 -35.19 -20.86 -45.93
C ALA A 143 -34.50 -19.90 -44.94
N ALA A 144 -34.31 -18.64 -45.34
CA ALA A 144 -33.73 -17.58 -44.50
C ALA A 144 -34.40 -17.50 -43.10
N PRO A 145 -33.66 -17.08 -42.06
CA PRO A 145 -34.13 -17.20 -40.69
C PRO A 145 -35.31 -16.25 -40.50
N ARG A 146 -36.46 -16.79 -40.11
CA ARG A 146 -37.68 -16.01 -39.99
C ARG A 146 -37.59 -15.04 -38.81
N THR A 147 -36.93 -15.48 -37.74
CA THR A 147 -36.68 -14.64 -36.56
C THR A 147 -35.27 -14.83 -36.03
N LEU A 148 -34.63 -13.74 -35.61
CA LEU A 148 -33.33 -13.74 -34.95
C LEU A 148 -33.43 -13.04 -33.59
N PHE A 149 -32.69 -13.56 -32.62
CA PHE A 149 -32.57 -13.01 -31.28
C PHE A 149 -31.11 -12.77 -30.95
N LEU A 150 -30.82 -11.64 -30.31
CA LEU A 150 -29.53 -11.40 -29.69
C LEU A 150 -29.49 -12.12 -28.35
N ARG A 151 -28.54 -13.05 -28.19
CA ARG A 151 -28.24 -13.64 -26.89
C ARG A 151 -27.18 -12.79 -26.23
N CYS A 152 -27.52 -12.23 -25.09
CA CYS A 152 -26.65 -11.33 -24.36
C CYS A 152 -26.33 -11.87 -22.97
N THR A 153 -25.20 -11.40 -22.44
CA THR A 153 -24.79 -11.68 -21.07
C THR A 153 -24.40 -10.39 -20.36
N ARG A 154 -24.69 -10.28 -19.07
CA ARG A 154 -24.03 -9.29 -18.23
C ARG A 154 -22.75 -9.88 -17.68
N ILE A 155 -21.70 -9.07 -17.64
CA ILE A 155 -20.48 -9.37 -16.93
C ILE A 155 -20.52 -8.65 -15.59
N ARG A 156 -19.99 -9.28 -14.56
CA ARG A 156 -19.77 -8.62 -13.26
C ARG A 156 -18.28 -8.67 -12.94
N ASN A 157 -17.80 -7.63 -12.28
CA ASN A 157 -16.54 -7.70 -11.56
C ASN A 157 -16.84 -8.46 -10.27
N THR A 158 -16.39 -9.71 -10.19
CA THR A 158 -16.41 -10.49 -8.93
C THR A 158 -15.14 -10.24 -8.16
#